data_AF-A0AAW9KIC8-F1
#
_entry.id   AF-A0AAW9KIC8-F1
#
_cell.length_a   1.000
_cell.length_b   1.000
_cell.length_c   1.000
_cell.angle_alpha   90.00
_cell.angle_beta   90.00
_cell.angle_gamma   90.00
#
_symmetry.space_group_name_H-M   'P 1'
#
loop_
_entity.id
_entity.type
_entity.pdbx_description
1 polymer ?
#
loop_
_entity_poly.entity_id
_entity_poly.type
_entity_poly.pdbx_seq_one_letter_code
_entity_poly.pdbx_strand_id
1 'polypeptide(L)' 'MNITIISVGKLKEKYLKQAIDEYSKRLSRYCKLEIIELPDEKTPDNAS' A
#
# COMPACT_ATOMS: atom_id res chain seq x y z
N MET A 1 3.90 -15.80 10.28
CA MET A 1 4.85 -14.96 9.51
C MET A 1 4.24 -13.58 9.38
N ASN A 2 5.03 -12.53 9.62
CA ASN A 2 4.57 -11.15 9.54
C ASN A 2 5.20 -10.51 8.30
N ILE A 3 4.37 -9.93 7.45
CA ILE A 3 4.80 -9.25 6.22
C ILE A 3 4.30 -7.82 6.32
N THR A 4 5.23 -6.86 6.30
CA THR A 4 4.92 -5.44 6.32
C THR A 4 5.34 -4.82 5.00
N ILE A 5 4.39 -4.20 4.29
CA ILE A 5 4.63 -3.45 3.06
C ILE A 5 4.61 -1.98 3.40
N ILE A 6 5.69 -1.27 3.09
CA ILE A 6 5.80 0.17 3.29
C ILE A 6 5.90 0.81 1.91
N SER A 7 4.96 1.71 1.60
CA SER A 7 4.92 2.43 0.33
C SER A 7 4.80 3.93 0.54
N VAL A 8 5.40 4.70 -0.36
CA VAL A 8 5.23 6.16 -0.42
C VAL A 8 4.09 6.47 -1.39
N GLY A 9 3.26 7.43 -1.01
CA GLY A 9 2.08 7.81 -1.78
C GLY A 9 0.83 7.06 -1.33
N LYS A 10 -0.33 7.71 -1.49
CA LYS A 10 -1.64 7.13 -1.16
C LYS A 10 -2.34 6.64 -2.41
N LEU A 11 -2.83 5.40 -2.37
CA LEU A 11 -3.67 4.86 -3.43
C LEU A 11 -4.98 5.67 -3.54
N LYS A 12 -5.35 6.12 -4.73
CA LYS A 12 -6.59 6.89 -4.97
C LYS A 12 -7.65 6.04 -5.66
N GLU A 13 -7.22 5.09 -6.46
CA GLU A 13 -8.04 4.29 -7.34
C GLU A 13 -8.79 3.21 -6.55
N LYS A 14 -10.12 3.24 -6.63
CA LYS A 14 -10.98 2.29 -5.92
C LYS A 14 -10.71 0.83 -6.30
N TYR A 15 -10.48 0.56 -7.59
CA TYR A 15 -10.27 -0.81 -8.07
C TYR A 15 -8.97 -1.42 -7.52
N LEU A 16 -7.92 -0.61 -7.33
CA LEU A 16 -6.67 -1.08 -6.73
C LEU A 16 -6.84 -1.37 -5.23
N LYS A 17 -7.59 -0.54 -4.50
CA LYS A 17 -7.93 -0.81 -3.09
C LYS A 17 -8.68 -2.14 -2.92
N GLN A 18 -9.66 -2.38 -3.79
CA GLN A 18 -10.40 -3.64 -3.80
C GLN A 18 -9.52 -4.85 -4.11
N ALA A 19 -8.54 -4.70 -5.03
CA ALA A 19 -7.57 -5.75 -5.30
C ALA A 19 -6.72 -6.06 -4.05
N ILE A 20 -6.23 -5.03 -3.35
CA ILE A 20 -5.47 -5.20 -2.10
C ILE A 20 -6.30 -5.97 -1.06
N ASP A 21 -7.57 -5.61 -0.87
CA ASP A 21 -8.46 -6.30 0.09
C ASP A 21 -8.64 -7.79 -0.26
N GLU A 22 -8.84 -8.10 -1.54
CA GLU A 22 -9.01 -9.47 -2.02
C GLU A 22 -7.74 -10.31 -1.79
N TYR A 23 -6.56 -9.78 -2.10
CA TYR A 23 -5.29 -10.47 -1.85
C TYR A 23 -4.98 -10.59 -0.35
N SER A 24 -5.26 -9.55 0.42
CA SER A 24 -5.10 -9.55 1.88
C SER A 24 -5.97 -10.64 2.52
N LYS A 25 -7.21 -10.78 2.07
CA LYS A 25 -8.12 -11.84 2.52
C LYS A 25 -7.59 -13.23 2.19
N ARG A 26 -7.08 -13.45 0.98
CA ARG A 26 -6.49 -14.73 0.57
C ARG A 26 -5.23 -15.09 1.39
N LEU A 27 -4.42 -14.09 1.72
CA LEU A 27 -3.17 -14.26 2.47
C LEU A 27 -3.36 -14.41 3.99
N SER A 28 -4.52 -14.01 4.53
CA SER A 28 -4.82 -14.00 5.97
C SER A 28 -4.60 -15.35 6.69
N ARG A 29 -4.71 -16.48 5.99
CA ARG A 29 -4.46 -17.82 6.56
C ARG A 29 -2.98 -18.16 6.71
N TYR A 30 -2.09 -17.45 6.03
CA TYR A 30 -0.66 -17.78 5.94
C TYR A 30 0.23 -16.76 6.65
N CYS A 31 -0.17 -15.49 6.61
CA CYS A 31 0.61 -14.41 7.21
C CYS A 31 -0.27 -13.30 7.76
N LYS A 32 0.27 -12.58 8.74
CA LYS A 32 -0.23 -11.27 9.12
C LYS A 32 0.35 -10.26 8.16
N LEU A 33 -0.50 -9.66 7.33
CA LEU A 33 -0.13 -8.61 6.38
C LEU A 33 -0.42 -7.25 7.01
N GLU A 34 0.55 -6.36 6.96
CA GLU A 34 0.44 -4.95 7.38
C GLU A 34 0.88 -4.06 6.22
N ILE A 35 0.10 -3.03 5.90
CA ILE A 35 0.39 -2.11 4.81
C ILE A 35 0.44 -0.70 5.41
N ILE A 36 1.57 -0.03 5.26
CA ILE A 36 1.83 1.31 5.79
C ILE A 36 2.06 2.24 4.59
N GLU A 37 1.11 3.15 4.36
CA GLU A 37 1.22 4.20 3.35
C GLU A 37 1.78 5.48 3.99
N LEU A 38 2.93 5.93 3.50
CA LEU A 38 3.55 7.19 3.88
C LEU A 38 3.10 8.31 2.93
N PRO A 39 2.92 9.54 3.41
CA PRO A 39 2.67 10.68 2.53
C PRO A 39 3.88 10.91 1.62
N ASP A 40 3.61 11.24 0.35
CA ASP A 40 4.64 11.76 -0.55
C ASP A 40 5.18 13.10 -0.02
N GLU A 41 6.49 13.30 -0.11
CA GLU A 41 7.02 14.65 -0.05
C GLU A 41 6.58 15.42 -1.30
N LYS A 42 6.31 16.72 -1.14
CA LYS A 42 6.08 17.58 -2.30
C LYS A 42 7.38 17.63 -3.11
N THR A 43 7.34 17.12 -4.33
CA THR A 43 8.40 17.36 -5.30
C THR A 43 8.53 18.86 -5.49
N PRO A 44 9.72 19.47 -5.29
CA PRO A 44 9.92 20.89 -5.55
C PRO A 44 9.58 21.19 -7.02
N ASP A 45 8.96 22.35 -7.29
CA ASP A 45 8.40 22.74 -8.60
C ASP A 45 9.40 22.72 -9.78
N ASN A 46 10.69 22.45 -9.53
CA ASN A 46 11.77 22.37 -10.51
C ASN A 46 12.55 21.05 -10.49
N ALA A 47 11.97 19.95 -10.00
CA ALA A 47 12.59 18.63 -10.18
C ALA A 47 12.50 18.20 -11.66
N SER A 48 13.65 18.24 -12.35
CA SER A 48 13.84 17.72 -13.71
C SER A 48 14.05 16.21 -13.72
#